data_AF-A0A2P2MXW9-F1
#
_entry.id   AF-A0A2P2MXW9-F1
#
_cell.length_a   1.000
_cell.length_b   1.000
_cell.length_c   1.000
_cell.angle_alpha   90.00
_cell.angle_beta   90.00
_cell.angle_gamma   90.00
#
_symmetry.space_group_name_H-M   'P 1'
#
loop_
_entity.id
_entity.type
_entity.pdbx_description
1 polymer ?
#
loop_
_entity_poly.entity_id
_entity_poly.type
_entity_poly.pdbx_seq_one_letter_code
_entity_poly.pdbx_strand_id
1 'polypeptide(L)'
;MILELLPFCSVVFLSFCSFLLAKRRSKACKLPPGPTALPIIGHLHLLGPLIHQSFKDLSSRYGPLIHVRLGSLSCVVASTPELAKDLLRAHDLTFSARNSSLAINRLTYNSSFAFAPYGPYWKYVKKLNTIELLSNRMLGKLLPVRTLELHHFPGVLYNKSKLGQSVNLTQELLKLSNNIISQMMLGIRSS
;
A
#
# COMPACT_ATOMS: atom_id res chain seq x y z
N MET A 1 -13.51 -51.42 9.98
CA MET A 1 -12.60 -50.25 9.82
C MET A 1 -12.50 -49.77 8.37
N ILE A 2 -12.15 -50.61 7.38
CA ILE A 2 -11.99 -50.17 5.98
C ILE A 2 -13.32 -49.73 5.32
N LEU A 3 -14.45 -50.41 5.63
CA LEU A 3 -15.77 -50.05 5.09
C LEU A 3 -16.33 -48.71 5.60
N GLU A 4 -15.87 -48.22 6.76
CA GLU A 4 -16.36 -46.96 7.34
C GLU A 4 -15.64 -45.73 6.75
N LEU A 5 -14.47 -45.92 6.14
CA LEU A 5 -13.69 -44.84 5.52
C LEU A 5 -14.15 -44.53 4.08
N LEU A 6 -14.79 -45.50 3.43
CA LEU A 6 -15.32 -45.41 2.06
C LEU A 6 -16.36 -44.28 1.86
N PRO A 7 -17.37 -44.09 2.74
CA PRO A 7 -18.30 -42.96 2.65
C PRO A 7 -17.63 -41.62 2.93
N PHE A 8 -16.60 -41.57 3.80
CA PHE A 8 -15.88 -40.33 4.07
C PHE A 8 -15.06 -39.88 2.84
N CYS A 9 -14.36 -40.82 2.18
CA CYS A 9 -13.62 -40.54 0.95
C CYS A 9 -14.54 -40.10 -0.20
N SER A 10 -15.73 -40.70 -0.35
CA SER A 10 -16.67 -40.33 -1.41
C SER A 10 -17.28 -38.95 -1.18
N VAL A 11 -17.58 -38.57 0.06
CA VAL A 11 -18.04 -37.21 0.41
C VAL A 11 -16.96 -36.17 0.15
N VAL A 12 -15.70 -36.45 0.52
CA VAL A 12 -14.57 -35.54 0.23
C VAL A 12 -14.35 -35.40 -1.28
N PHE A 13 -14.45 -36.49 -2.04
CA PHE A 13 -14.31 -36.47 -3.50
C PHE A 13 -15.45 -35.70 -4.16
N LEU A 14 -16.71 -35.91 -3.75
CA LEU A 14 -17.87 -35.18 -4.26
C LEU A 14 -17.83 -33.69 -3.88
N SER A 15 -17.38 -33.36 -2.67
CA SER A 15 -17.09 -32.00 -2.23
C SER A 15 -16.03 -31.33 -3.11
N PHE A 16 -14.94 -32.05 -3.39
CA PHE A 16 -13.88 -31.56 -4.26
C PHE A 16 -14.35 -31.36 -5.71
N CYS A 17 -15.08 -32.33 -6.27
CA CYS A 17 -15.64 -32.24 -7.61
C CYS A 17 -16.68 -31.11 -7.74
N SER A 18 -17.57 -30.95 -6.77
CA SER A 18 -18.55 -29.85 -6.75
C SER A 18 -17.88 -28.49 -6.61
N PHE A 19 -16.81 -28.37 -5.82
CA PHE A 19 -15.97 -27.17 -5.75
C PHE A 19 -15.31 -26.84 -7.11
N LEU A 20 -14.78 -27.84 -7.82
CA LEU A 20 -14.21 -27.67 -9.16
C LEU A 20 -15.27 -27.27 -10.21
N LEU A 21 -16.46 -27.86 -10.14
CA LEU A 21 -17.60 -27.55 -11.02
C LEU A 21 -18.15 -26.14 -10.78
N ALA A 22 -18.26 -25.71 -9.52
CA ALA A 22 -18.65 -24.36 -9.15
C ALA A 22 -17.65 -23.31 -9.68
N LYS A 23 -16.34 -23.64 -9.67
CA LYS A 23 -15.29 -22.79 -10.23
C LYS A 23 -15.42 -22.61 -11.74
N ARG A 24 -15.95 -23.60 -12.48
CA ARG A 24 -16.21 -23.53 -13.93
C ARG A 24 -17.44 -22.69 -14.30
N ARG A 25 -18.42 -22.52 -13.41
CA ARG A 25 -19.69 -21.81 -13.70
C ARG A 25 -19.64 -20.29 -13.51
N SER A 26 -18.53 -19.72 -13.06
CA SER A 26 -18.36 -18.27 -13.04
C SER A 26 -18.26 -17.74 -14.47
N LYS A 27 -19.30 -17.03 -14.94
CA LYS A 27 -19.30 -16.30 -16.21
C LYS A 27 -18.04 -15.44 -16.26
N ALA A 28 -17.14 -15.76 -17.18
CA ALA A 28 -15.83 -15.12 -17.30
C ALA A 28 -16.01 -13.65 -17.71
N CYS A 29 -16.07 -12.76 -16.72
CA CYS A 29 -15.62 -11.40 -16.94
C CYS A 29 -14.19 -11.53 -17.45
N LYS A 30 -13.87 -10.91 -18.59
CA LYS A 30 -12.53 -10.98 -19.20
C LYS A 30 -11.56 -10.26 -18.27
N LEU A 31 -10.99 -10.98 -17.32
CA LEU A 31 -9.95 -10.47 -16.45
C LEU A 31 -8.68 -10.27 -17.27
N PRO A 32 -7.81 -9.31 -16.88
CA PRO A 32 -6.47 -9.22 -17.42
C PRO A 32 -5.73 -10.56 -17.31
N PRO A 33 -4.77 -10.83 -18.20
CA PRO A 33 -3.96 -12.07 -18.13
C PRO A 33 -3.24 -12.16 -16.78
N GLY A 34 -2.89 -13.38 -16.37
CA GLY A 34 -2.15 -13.58 -15.14
C GLY A 34 -1.72 -15.03 -14.95
N PRO A 35 -0.81 -15.28 -13.99
CA PRO A 35 -0.44 -16.63 -13.61
C PRO A 35 -1.64 -17.43 -13.09
N THR A 36 -1.48 -18.75 -12.98
CA THR A 36 -2.52 -19.61 -12.42
C THR A 36 -2.56 -19.52 -10.89
N ALA A 37 -3.73 -19.21 -10.32
CA ALA A 37 -3.91 -19.08 -8.89
C ALA A 37 -4.06 -20.44 -8.18
N LEU A 38 -3.33 -20.62 -7.07
CA LEU A 38 -3.54 -21.77 -6.17
C LEU A 38 -4.83 -21.60 -5.34
N PRO A 39 -5.49 -22.69 -4.91
CA PRO A 39 -6.62 -22.62 -3.99
C PRO A 39 -6.23 -21.90 -2.69
N ILE A 40 -7.18 -21.15 -2.10
CA ILE A 40 -7.05 -20.42 -0.83
C ILE A 40 -6.04 -19.27 -0.87
N ILE A 41 -4.76 -19.55 -1.08
CA ILE A 41 -3.66 -18.55 -1.04
C ILE A 41 -3.55 -17.68 -2.30
N GLY A 42 -4.11 -18.13 -3.43
CA GLY A 42 -4.00 -17.43 -4.70
C GLY A 42 -2.55 -17.38 -5.21
N HIS A 43 -2.04 -16.17 -5.41
CA HIS A 43 -0.74 -15.85 -5.98
C HIS A 43 0.30 -15.42 -4.93
N LEU A 44 -0.03 -15.50 -3.63
CA LEU A 44 0.91 -15.12 -2.56
C LEU A 44 2.24 -15.88 -2.63
N HIS A 45 2.23 -17.12 -3.12
CA HIS A 45 3.42 -17.95 -3.32
C HIS A 45 4.39 -17.41 -4.39
N LEU A 46 3.96 -16.48 -5.24
CA LEU A 46 4.80 -15.84 -6.26
C LEU A 46 5.45 -14.54 -5.77
N LEU A 47 5.11 -14.09 -4.56
CA LEU A 47 5.58 -12.83 -4.01
C LEU A 47 6.76 -13.06 -3.08
N GLY A 48 7.88 -12.40 -3.38
CA GLY A 48 9.05 -12.33 -2.52
C GLY A 48 8.93 -11.23 -1.45
N PRO A 49 9.98 -11.02 -0.65
CA PRO A 49 10.02 -9.98 0.38
C PRO A 49 9.83 -8.57 -0.21
N LEU A 50 10.26 -8.38 -1.46
CA LEU A 50 10.09 -7.13 -2.21
C LEU A 50 8.99 -7.30 -3.26
N ILE A 51 7.74 -7.13 -2.80
CA ILE A 51 6.52 -7.36 -3.61
C ILE A 51 6.55 -6.61 -4.95
N HIS A 52 7.07 -5.37 -4.98
CA HIS A 52 7.15 -4.57 -6.20
C HIS A 52 8.07 -5.19 -7.27
N GLN A 53 9.13 -5.90 -6.87
CA GLN A 53 10.00 -6.63 -7.81
C GLN A 53 9.29 -7.85 -8.37
N SER A 54 8.60 -8.62 -7.51
CA SER A 54 7.80 -9.76 -7.96
C SER A 54 6.71 -9.32 -8.95
N PHE A 55 6.04 -8.20 -8.70
CA PHE A 55 5.07 -7.64 -9.65
C PHE A 55 5.69 -7.19 -10.97
N LYS A 56 6.89 -6.60 -10.94
CA LYS A 56 7.64 -6.26 -12.16
C LYS A 56 7.95 -7.51 -12.98
N ASP A 57 8.46 -8.55 -12.34
CA ASP A 57 8.82 -9.81 -13.02
C ASP A 57 7.58 -10.49 -13.60
N LEU A 58 6.46 -10.50 -12.87
CA LEU A 58 5.19 -11.00 -13.39
C LEU A 58 4.70 -10.17 -14.57
N SER A 59 4.75 -8.83 -14.49
CA SER A 59 4.34 -7.97 -15.60
C SER A 59 5.21 -8.17 -16.84
N SER A 60 6.52 -8.39 -16.70
CA SER A 60 7.39 -8.70 -17.85
C SER A 60 7.01 -9.99 -18.59
N ARG A 61 6.36 -10.94 -17.91
CA ARG A 61 5.96 -12.24 -18.49
C ARG A 61 4.53 -12.23 -19.05
N TYR A 62 3.60 -11.57 -18.35
CA TYR A 62 2.17 -11.63 -18.64
C TYR A 62 1.62 -10.34 -19.27
N GLY A 63 2.41 -9.28 -19.31
CA GLY A 63 2.05 -7.99 -19.90
C GLY A 63 1.90 -6.86 -18.89
N PRO A 64 1.60 -5.64 -19.36
CA PRO A 64 1.61 -4.42 -18.55
C PRO A 64 0.41 -4.30 -17.59
N LEU A 65 -0.64 -5.09 -17.80
CA LEU A 65 -1.83 -5.15 -16.95
C LEU A 65 -2.11 -6.60 -16.60
N ILE A 66 -1.93 -6.97 -15.33
CA ILE A 66 -2.04 -8.37 -14.89
C ILE A 66 -3.06 -8.52 -13.77
N HIS A 67 -3.77 -9.66 -13.77
CA HIS A 67 -4.64 -10.05 -12.67
C HIS A 67 -3.85 -10.88 -11.65
N VAL A 68 -3.97 -10.52 -10.38
CA VAL A 68 -3.39 -11.27 -9.26
C VAL A 68 -4.42 -11.43 -8.15
N ARG A 69 -4.19 -12.41 -7.28
CA ARG A 69 -5.11 -12.80 -6.21
C ARG A 69 -4.29 -12.99 -4.94
N LEU A 70 -4.48 -12.13 -3.95
CA LEU A 70 -3.74 -12.14 -2.69
C LEU A 70 -4.64 -12.79 -1.62
N GLY A 71 -4.57 -14.11 -1.50
CA GLY A 71 -5.51 -14.86 -0.66
C GLY A 71 -6.94 -14.77 -1.20
N SER A 72 -7.84 -14.10 -0.48
CA SER A 72 -9.21 -13.83 -0.91
C SER A 72 -9.36 -12.53 -1.72
N LEU A 73 -8.34 -11.67 -1.75
CA LEU A 73 -8.40 -10.37 -2.41
C LEU A 73 -8.05 -10.50 -3.90
N SER A 74 -8.93 -10.03 -4.77
CA SER A 74 -8.68 -9.92 -6.22
C SER A 74 -8.09 -8.54 -6.53
N CYS A 75 -6.96 -8.50 -7.23
CA CYS A 75 -6.23 -7.28 -7.54
C CYS A 75 -5.81 -7.24 -9.01
N VAL A 76 -5.61 -6.03 -9.52
CA VAL A 76 -5.03 -5.79 -10.84
C VAL A 76 -3.78 -4.95 -10.64
N VAL A 77 -2.69 -5.33 -11.30
CA VAL A 77 -1.42 -4.60 -11.27
C VAL A 77 -1.22 -3.97 -12.65
N ALA A 78 -1.03 -2.64 -12.66
CA ALA A 78 -0.67 -1.87 -13.84
C ALA A 78 0.80 -1.44 -13.73
N SER A 79 1.58 -1.63 -14.80
CA SER A 79 3.04 -1.48 -14.77
C SER A 79 3.60 -0.53 -15.84
N THR A 80 2.74 0.23 -16.53
CA THR A 80 3.17 1.25 -17.51
C THR A 80 2.61 2.63 -17.17
N PRO A 81 3.30 3.72 -17.59
CA PRO A 81 2.84 5.07 -17.34
C PRO A 81 1.50 5.40 -18.02
N GLU A 82 1.21 4.80 -19.17
CA GLU A 82 -0.07 4.98 -19.89
C GLU A 82 -1.22 4.44 -19.04
N LEU A 83 -1.09 3.22 -18.51
CA LEU A 83 -2.10 2.63 -17.64
C LEU A 83 -2.22 3.41 -16.32
N ALA A 84 -1.11 3.89 -15.77
CA ALA A 84 -1.16 4.73 -14.57
C ALA A 84 -1.93 6.03 -14.83
N LYS A 85 -1.73 6.66 -15.98
CA LYS A 85 -2.49 7.85 -16.39
C LYS A 85 -3.98 7.52 -16.56
N ASP A 86 -4.31 6.42 -17.21
CA ASP A 86 -5.71 6.03 -17.42
C ASP A 86 -6.42 5.77 -16.07
N LEU A 87 -5.78 5.03 -15.16
CA LEU A 87 -6.36 4.69 -13.86
C LEU A 87 -6.42 5.87 -12.88
N LEU A 88 -5.38 6.70 -12.85
CA LEU A 88 -5.24 7.76 -11.83
C LEU A 88 -5.71 9.14 -12.32
N ARG A 89 -6.01 9.31 -13.61
CA ARG A 89 -6.49 10.57 -14.17
C ARG A 89 -7.76 10.42 -15.00
N ALA A 90 -7.80 9.50 -15.97
CA ALA A 90 -8.98 9.36 -16.83
C ALA A 90 -10.17 8.73 -16.08
N HIS A 91 -9.88 7.79 -15.19
CA HIS A 91 -10.87 7.05 -14.39
C HIS A 91 -10.65 7.23 -12.88
N ASP A 92 -10.09 8.38 -12.48
CA ASP A 92 -9.68 8.65 -11.10
C ASP A 92 -10.81 8.47 -10.09
N LEU A 93 -12.03 8.92 -10.40
CA LEU A 93 -13.21 8.76 -9.53
C LEU A 93 -13.58 7.29 -9.33
N THR A 94 -13.49 6.46 -10.37
CA THR A 94 -13.79 5.02 -10.30
C THR A 94 -12.77 4.29 -9.44
N PHE A 95 -11.49 4.67 -9.52
CA PHE A 95 -10.39 4.06 -8.75
C PHE A 95 -9.99 4.85 -7.50
N SER A 96 -10.81 5.82 -7.08
CA SER A 96 -10.54 6.67 -5.92
C SER A 96 -10.76 5.97 -4.58
N ALA A 97 -11.53 4.88 -4.58
CA ALA A 97 -11.80 4.10 -3.38
C ALA A 97 -10.52 3.40 -2.88
N ARG A 98 -10.24 3.54 -1.59
CA ARG A 98 -9.13 2.86 -0.91
C ARG A 98 -9.68 1.68 -0.13
N ASN A 99 -9.03 0.52 -0.24
CA ASN A 99 -9.36 -0.63 0.60
C ASN A 99 -8.99 -0.31 2.05
N SER A 100 -9.99 -0.18 2.93
CA SER A 100 -9.78 -0.07 4.37
C SER A 100 -9.78 -1.45 5.01
N SER A 101 -8.82 -1.71 5.89
CA SER A 101 -8.74 -2.93 6.69
C SER A 101 -9.22 -2.66 8.11
N LEU A 102 -9.56 -3.73 8.85
CA LEU A 102 -9.90 -3.64 10.28
C LEU A 102 -8.78 -2.96 11.09
N ALA A 103 -7.52 -3.25 10.74
CA ALA A 103 -6.35 -2.65 11.38
C ALA A 103 -6.30 -1.14 11.14
N ILE A 104 -6.54 -0.68 9.90
CA ILE A 104 -6.61 0.74 9.56
C ILE A 104 -7.72 1.40 10.39
N ASN A 105 -8.93 0.85 10.35
CA ASN A 105 -10.08 1.39 11.05
C ASN A 105 -9.84 1.54 12.57
N ARG A 106 -9.20 0.55 13.20
CA ARG A 106 -8.84 0.63 14.63
C ARG A 106 -7.78 1.70 14.89
N LEU A 107 -6.70 1.72 14.11
CA LEU A 107 -5.61 2.69 14.30
C LEU A 107 -6.06 4.13 14.08
N THR A 108 -7.02 4.35 13.17
CA THR A 108 -7.51 5.67 12.83
C THR A 108 -8.83 6.02 13.52
N TYR A 109 -9.29 5.22 14.49
CA TYR A 109 -10.58 5.42 15.17
C TYR A 109 -11.75 5.68 14.20
N ASN A 110 -11.83 4.90 13.11
CA ASN A 110 -12.79 5.05 12.02
C ASN A 110 -12.83 6.42 11.31
N SER A 111 -11.82 7.28 11.51
CA SER A 111 -11.78 8.66 10.99
C SER A 111 -10.54 8.93 10.12
N SER A 112 -10.17 7.97 9.27
CA SER A 112 -9.01 8.13 8.40
C SER A 112 -9.28 9.06 7.22
N PHE A 113 -8.52 10.15 7.09
CA PHE A 113 -8.48 10.93 5.85
C PHE A 113 -7.84 10.15 4.69
N ALA A 114 -6.75 9.43 4.94
CA ALA A 114 -5.97 8.73 3.91
C ALA A 114 -6.71 7.53 3.29
N PHE A 115 -7.57 6.87 4.07
CA PHE A 115 -8.35 5.70 3.64
C PHE A 115 -9.85 5.96 3.52
N ALA A 116 -10.32 7.20 3.73
CA ALA A 116 -11.72 7.54 3.56
C ALA A 116 -12.16 7.35 2.09
N PRO A 117 -13.39 6.85 1.85
CA PRO A 117 -13.95 6.82 0.52
C PRO A 117 -14.12 8.25 -0.02
N TYR A 118 -14.02 8.39 -1.34
CA TYR A 118 -14.24 9.67 -1.98
C TYR A 118 -15.67 10.15 -1.73
N GLY A 119 -15.81 11.36 -1.19
CA GLY A 119 -17.09 11.92 -0.79
C GLY A 119 -16.96 13.30 -0.14
N PRO A 120 -18.05 13.88 0.38
CA PRO A 120 -18.06 15.21 0.99
C PRO A 120 -17.03 15.37 2.11
N TYR A 121 -16.93 14.38 3.01
CA TYR A 121 -15.95 14.36 4.10
C TYR A 121 -14.51 14.44 3.58
N TRP A 122 -14.13 13.53 2.68
CA TRP A 122 -12.78 13.51 2.11
C TRP A 122 -12.44 14.81 1.38
N LYS A 123 -13.39 15.35 0.60
CA LYS A 123 -13.22 16.64 -0.11
C LYS A 123 -12.99 17.80 0.87
N TYR A 124 -13.76 17.86 1.95
CA TYR A 124 -13.64 18.88 2.98
C TYR A 124 -12.27 18.83 3.67
N VAL A 125 -11.88 17.65 4.17
CA VAL A 125 -10.60 17.47 4.87
C VAL A 125 -9.43 17.71 3.92
N LYS A 126 -9.51 17.27 2.66
CA LYS A 126 -8.48 17.59 1.65
C LYS A 126 -8.35 19.10 1.44
N LYS A 127 -9.46 19.81 1.28
CA LYS A 127 -9.46 21.28 1.10
C LYS A 127 -8.83 21.98 2.31
N LEU A 128 -9.21 21.58 3.52
CA LEU A 128 -8.66 22.11 4.76
C LEU A 128 -7.13 21.91 4.83
N ASN A 129 -6.65 20.67 4.63
CA ASN A 129 -5.22 20.37 4.65
C ASN A 129 -4.44 21.18 3.60
N THR A 130 -4.97 21.31 2.39
CA THR A 130 -4.32 22.06 1.31
C THR A 130 -4.22 23.56 1.64
N ILE A 131 -5.25 24.16 2.23
CA ILE A 131 -5.29 25.60 2.50
C ILE A 131 -4.53 25.95 3.78
N GLU A 132 -4.73 25.18 4.85
CA GLU A 132 -4.21 25.53 6.17
C GLU A 132 -2.81 24.98 6.42
N LEU A 133 -2.52 23.75 5.98
CA LEU A 133 -1.24 23.09 6.30
C LEU A 133 -0.22 23.17 5.15
N LEU A 134 -0.69 22.97 3.91
CA LEU A 134 0.17 22.81 2.75
C LEU A 134 0.18 24.03 1.81
N SER A 135 -0.43 25.15 2.20
CA SER A 135 -0.42 26.36 1.37
C SER A 135 0.95 27.02 1.36
N ASN A 136 1.28 27.72 0.27
CA ASN A 136 2.53 28.47 0.14
C ASN A 136 2.74 29.45 1.31
N ARG A 137 1.67 30.06 1.82
CA ARG A 137 1.70 30.93 2.99
C ARG A 137 2.15 30.17 4.24
N MET A 138 1.56 29.01 4.52
CA MET A 138 1.93 28.21 5.69
C MET A 138 3.35 27.66 5.54
N LEU A 139 3.70 27.16 4.35
CA LEU A 139 5.05 26.68 4.06
C LEU A 139 6.11 27.78 4.23
N GLY A 140 5.80 29.02 3.84
CA GLY A 140 6.65 30.18 4.07
C GLY A 140 6.82 30.50 5.56
N LYS A 141 5.73 30.50 6.34
CA LYS A 141 5.78 30.69 7.80
C LYS A 141 6.61 29.62 8.51
N LEU A 142 6.54 28.38 8.05
CA LEU A 142 7.26 27.23 8.63
C LEU A 142 8.66 27.03 8.01
N LEU A 143 9.09 27.90 7.10
CA LEU A 143 10.42 27.83 6.52
C LEU A 143 11.54 27.89 7.58
N PRO A 144 11.51 28.78 8.60
CA PRO A 144 12.57 28.86 9.60
C PRO A 144 12.79 27.54 10.35
N VAL A 145 11.72 26.81 10.67
CA VAL A 145 11.79 25.49 11.31
C VAL A 145 12.54 24.49 10.45
N ARG A 146 12.19 24.39 9.15
CA ARG A 146 12.86 23.47 8.22
C ARG A 146 14.31 23.85 8.01
N THR A 147 14.59 25.15 7.83
CA THR A 147 15.94 25.68 7.64
C THR A 147 16.82 25.37 8.87
N LEU A 148 16.30 25.54 10.08
CA LEU A 148 17.01 25.23 11.32
C LEU A 148 17.41 23.75 11.40
N GLU A 149 16.46 22.82 11.21
CA GLU A 149 16.76 21.38 11.30
C GLU A 149 17.71 20.93 10.17
N LEU A 150 17.56 21.49 8.96
CA LEU A 150 18.46 21.22 7.84
C LEU A 150 19.88 21.71 8.09
N HIS A 151 20.08 22.87 8.73
CA HIS A 151 21.41 23.35 9.09
C HIS A 151 22.01 22.61 10.28
N HIS A 152 21.18 22.12 11.21
CA HIS A 152 21.64 21.33 12.34
C HIS A 152 22.21 19.97 11.91
N PHE A 153 21.59 19.33 10.92
CA PHE A 153 21.95 17.97 10.49
C PHE A 153 23.42 17.80 10.06
N PRO A 154 24.02 18.65 9.20
CA PRO A 154 25.45 18.59 8.88
C PRO A 154 26.36 18.73 10.11
N GLY A 155 25.96 19.53 11.10
CA GLY A 155 26.71 19.67 12.36
C GLY A 155 26.77 18.38 13.15
N VAL A 156 25.67 17.60 13.18
CA VAL A 156 25.63 16.26 13.78
C VAL A 156 26.61 15.32 13.07
N LEU A 157 26.58 15.32 11.73
CA LEU A 157 27.49 14.48 10.93
C LEU A 157 28.96 14.87 11.13
N TYR A 158 29.25 16.17 11.15
CA TYR A 158 30.59 16.69 11.37
C TYR A 158 31.15 16.31 12.74
N ASN A 159 30.34 16.41 13.80
CA ASN A 159 30.75 16.03 15.14
C ASN A 159 31.04 14.52 15.23
N LYS A 160 30.20 13.67 14.63
CA LYS A 160 30.46 12.22 14.58
C LYS A 160 31.72 11.89 13.79
N SER A 161 31.94 12.59 12.68
CA SER A 161 33.16 12.47 11.87
C SER A 161 34.42 12.82 12.67
N LYS A 162 34.40 13.94 13.42
CA LYS A 162 35.50 14.32 14.32
C LYS A 162 35.84 13.26 15.36
N LEU A 163 34.84 12.54 15.84
CA LEU A 163 34.99 11.46 16.81
C LEU A 163 35.35 10.11 16.16
N GLY A 164 35.52 10.07 14.83
CA GLY A 164 35.79 8.83 14.09
C GLY A 164 34.65 7.82 14.14
N GLN A 165 33.41 8.27 14.42
CA GLN A 165 32.26 7.39 14.58
C GLN A 165 31.57 7.11 13.25
N SER A 166 31.18 5.86 13.02
CA SER A 166 30.31 5.50 11.91
C SER A 166 28.91 6.12 12.08
N VAL A 167 28.31 6.57 10.98
CA VAL A 167 26.96 7.17 10.99
C VAL A 167 25.95 6.23 10.33
N ASN A 168 24.87 5.91 11.06
CA ASN A 168 23.70 5.27 10.47
C ASN A 168 22.76 6.33 9.86
N LEU A 169 22.88 6.56 8.55
CA LEU A 169 22.09 7.57 7.84
C LEU A 169 20.58 7.28 7.88
N THR A 170 20.16 6.02 7.89
CA THR A 170 18.74 5.67 7.99
C THR A 170 18.13 6.24 9.27
N GLN A 171 18.81 6.07 10.41
CA GLN A 171 18.35 6.60 11.68
C GLN A 171 18.42 8.14 11.74
N GLU A 172 19.52 8.74 11.26
CA GLU A 172 19.69 10.19 11.33
C GLU A 172 18.71 10.93 10.39
N LEU A 173 18.41 10.40 9.21
CA LEU A 173 17.41 10.97 8.30
C LEU A 173 15.99 10.81 8.86
N LEU A 174 15.68 9.68 9.51
CA LEU A 174 14.40 9.50 10.19
C LEU A 174 14.22 10.53 11.31
N LYS A 175 15.24 10.74 12.14
CA LYS A 175 15.24 11.80 13.18
C LYS A 175 15.02 13.17 12.58
N LEU A 176 15.73 13.52 11.50
CA LEU A 176 15.56 14.79 10.80
C LEU A 176 14.11 14.96 10.33
N SER A 177 13.52 13.95 9.66
CA SER A 177 12.14 14.03 9.18
C SER A 177 11.13 14.16 10.33
N ASN A 178 11.33 13.41 11.42
CA ASN A 178 10.45 13.46 12.58
C ASN A 178 10.52 14.81 13.28
N ASN A 179 11.72 15.37 13.47
CA ASN A 179 11.88 16.70 14.07
C ASN A 179 11.21 17.79 13.24
N ILE A 180 11.40 17.77 11.92
CA ILE A 180 10.74 18.71 11.01
C ILE A 180 9.21 18.58 11.13
N ILE A 181 8.67 17.36 11.02
CA ILE A 181 7.21 17.14 11.04
C ILE A 181 6.63 17.48 12.41
N SER A 182 7.25 17.02 13.50
CA SER A 182 6.80 17.29 14.87
C SER A 182 6.84 18.78 15.20
N GLN A 183 7.88 19.51 14.79
CA GLN A 183 7.90 20.96 15.02
C GLN A 183 6.86 21.67 14.17
N MET A 184 6.72 21.31 12.90
CA MET A 184 5.74 21.94 12.02
C MET A 184 4.30 21.69 12.46
N MET A 185 3.99 20.51 13.01
CA MET A 185 2.63 20.12 13.38
C MET A 185 2.26 20.40 14.83
N LEU A 186 3.21 20.23 15.75
CA LEU A 186 2.96 20.25 17.19
C LEU A 186 3.81 21.31 17.92
N GLY A 187 4.77 21.95 17.26
CA GLY A 187 5.71 22.87 17.90
C GLY A 187 6.72 22.18 18.83
N ILE A 188 6.83 20.85 18.77
CA ILE A 188 7.73 20.07 19.63
C ILE A 188 8.82 19.40 18.81
N ARG A 189 10.01 19.24 19.39
CA ARG A 189 11.13 18.51 18.80
C ARG A 189 11.13 17.07 19.32
N SER A 190 11.15 16.08 18.42
CA SER A 190 11.20 14.65 18.73
C SER A 190 12.66 14.18 18.73
N SER A 191 13.33 14.30 19.88
CA SER A 191 14.74 13.92 20.10
C SER A 191 15.06 12.48 19.70
#